data_AF-A0A7I8N230-F1
#
_entry.id   AF-A0A7I8N230-F1
#
_cell.length_a   1.000
_cell.length_b   1.000
_cell.length_c   1.000
_cell.angle_alpha   90.00
_cell.angle_beta   90.00
_cell.angle_gamma   90.00
#
_symmetry.space_group_name_H-M   'P 1'
#
loop_
_entity.id
_entity.type
_entity.pdbx_description
1 polymer ?
#
loop_
_entity_poly.entity_id
_entity_poly.type
_entity_poly.pdbx_seq_one_letter_code
_entity_poly.pdbx_strand_id
1 'polypeptide(L)'
;MVHPDSRNDHTEPAEENSAQKVALIETFEGSILLAGSSIAIVSVLGLLVGTVLYPEKMQVITGMTASHLVFGRAAGMTFGYTLGLGHDLVVPINMIIETVLVLLFYPLFVFSWRRVVVIPALKTFMDRTQAAAEAHQNKIRRYGIIGLFVFVWFPFWMTGPLVGCIIGFFLGLRGWVNLGIVLTGTYVAILGYAFLLKDLHNRAAAVGPYASFVLLGAIILVVIGAHLLGRRHRKKNG
;
A
#
# COMPACT_ATOMS: atom_id res chain seq x y z
N MET A 1 -59.93 31.50 24.57
CA MET A 1 -59.01 31.32 25.72
C MET A 1 -58.77 29.83 25.85
N VAL A 2 -57.60 29.22 25.68
CA VAL A 2 -56.22 29.61 25.42
C VAL A 2 -55.58 28.37 24.73
N HIS A 3 -54.84 28.58 23.64
CA HIS A 3 -53.77 27.67 23.19
C HIS A 3 -52.49 28.16 23.90
N PRO A 4 -51.62 27.31 24.47
CA PRO A 4 -50.58 26.54 23.75
C PRO A 4 -50.36 25.15 24.43
N ASP A 5 -49.56 24.17 23.95
CA ASP A 5 -48.12 24.27 23.80
C ASP A 5 -47.55 23.17 22.88
N SER A 6 -46.73 23.66 21.97
CA SER A 6 -45.85 22.97 21.03
C SER A 6 -44.78 22.17 21.77
N ARG A 7 -44.85 20.84 21.68
CA ARG A 7 -43.69 20.01 22.04
C ARG A 7 -42.75 19.96 20.83
N ASN A 8 -41.72 20.80 20.92
CA ASN A 8 -40.53 20.79 20.08
C ASN A 8 -39.99 19.37 19.88
N ASP A 9 -40.01 18.89 18.64
CA ASP A 9 -39.28 17.71 18.19
C ASP A 9 -38.12 18.14 17.26
N HIS A 10 -37.18 18.87 17.83
CA HIS A 10 -35.98 19.33 17.14
C HIS A 10 -34.76 19.20 18.05
N THR A 11 -34.46 17.98 18.51
CA THR A 11 -33.21 17.67 19.20
C THR A 11 -32.59 16.34 18.74
N GLU A 12 -32.58 16.02 17.44
CA GLU A 12 -31.85 14.83 16.95
C GLU A 12 -31.09 15.08 15.63
N PRO A 13 -29.97 15.83 15.68
CA PRO A 13 -28.87 15.54 14.75
C PRO A 13 -27.50 15.33 15.43
N ALA A 14 -27.37 15.67 16.72
CA ALA A 14 -26.09 15.63 17.44
C ALA A 14 -25.84 14.29 18.17
N GLU A 15 -26.90 13.67 18.74
CA GLU A 15 -26.79 12.35 19.40
C GLU A 15 -26.62 11.22 18.39
N GLU A 16 -27.34 11.24 17.27
CA GLU A 16 -27.23 10.20 16.24
C GLU A 16 -25.83 10.17 15.59
N ASN A 17 -25.25 11.36 15.36
CA ASN A 17 -23.92 11.51 14.76
C ASN A 17 -22.79 11.13 15.74
N SER A 18 -23.00 11.30 17.05
CA SER A 18 -22.03 10.86 18.08
C SER A 18 -22.12 9.36 18.32
N ALA A 19 -23.32 8.78 18.38
CA ALA A 19 -23.51 7.32 18.48
C ALA A 19 -22.97 6.58 17.25
N GLN A 20 -23.20 7.09 16.04
CA GLN A 20 -22.70 6.50 14.80
C GLN A 20 -21.17 6.64 14.66
N LYS A 21 -20.58 7.74 15.15
CA LYS A 21 -19.13 7.90 15.26
C LYS A 21 -18.53 6.91 16.25
N VAL A 22 -19.14 6.72 17.42
CA VAL A 22 -18.68 5.74 18.43
C VAL A 22 -18.74 4.31 17.88
N ALA A 23 -19.81 3.94 17.17
CA ALA A 23 -19.97 2.62 16.55
C ALA A 23 -18.96 2.35 15.41
N LEU A 24 -18.53 3.36 14.67
CA LEU A 24 -17.47 3.24 13.65
C LEU A 24 -16.09 2.98 14.27
N ILE A 25 -15.81 3.58 15.43
CA ILE A 25 -14.52 3.48 16.14
C ILE A 25 -14.35 2.09 16.79
N GLU A 26 -15.44 1.45 17.21
CA GLU A 26 -15.39 0.10 17.79
C GLU A 26 -15.04 -1.01 16.78
N THR A 27 -15.16 -0.75 15.48
CA THR A 27 -14.73 -1.71 14.47
C THR A 27 -13.22 -1.69 14.30
N PHE A 28 -12.64 -2.89 14.11
CA PHE A 28 -11.20 -3.05 13.87
C PHE A 28 -10.72 -2.17 12.69
N GLU A 29 -11.48 -2.13 11.61
CA GLU A 29 -11.19 -1.32 10.42
C GLU A 29 -11.25 0.18 10.70
N GLY A 30 -12.18 0.63 11.56
CA GLY A 30 -12.29 2.05 11.95
C GLY A 30 -11.10 2.51 12.78
N SER A 31 -10.64 1.67 13.72
CA SER A 31 -9.42 1.92 14.50
C SER A 31 -8.17 2.01 13.62
N ILE A 32 -8.03 1.15 12.60
CA ILE A 32 -6.92 1.22 11.63
C ILE A 32 -6.99 2.51 10.81
N LEU A 33 -8.17 2.87 10.31
CA LEU A 33 -8.35 4.06 9.50
C LEU A 33 -8.00 5.32 10.29
N LEU A 34 -8.39 5.37 11.57
CA LEU A 34 -7.99 6.45 12.48
C LEU A 34 -6.48 6.48 12.67
N ALA A 35 -5.85 5.36 13.00
CA ALA A 35 -4.39 5.30 13.16
C ALA A 35 -3.66 5.76 11.88
N GLY A 36 -4.09 5.28 10.70
CA GLY A 36 -3.54 5.69 9.41
C GLY A 36 -3.72 7.18 9.16
N SER A 37 -4.91 7.72 9.45
CA SER A 37 -5.22 9.15 9.29
C SER A 37 -4.41 10.02 10.25
N SER A 38 -4.24 9.60 11.50
CA SER A 38 -3.40 10.29 12.47
C SER A 38 -1.94 10.34 12.02
N ILE A 39 -1.37 9.21 11.58
CA ILE A 39 0.01 9.17 11.06
C ILE A 39 0.14 10.04 9.80
N ALA A 40 -0.85 10.01 8.90
CA ALA A 40 -0.86 10.85 7.71
C ALA A 40 -0.84 12.35 8.05
N ILE A 41 -1.71 12.78 8.98
CA ILE A 41 -1.77 14.17 9.43
C ILE A 41 -0.45 14.59 10.07
N VAL A 42 0.11 13.77 10.96
CA VAL A 42 1.41 14.04 11.59
C VAL A 42 2.51 14.15 10.54
N SER A 43 2.51 13.28 9.53
CA SER A 43 3.49 13.30 8.43
C SER A 43 3.38 14.58 7.60
N VAL A 44 2.15 15.00 7.25
CA VAL A 44 1.90 16.24 6.51
C VAL A 44 2.31 17.46 7.33
N LEU A 45 1.94 17.52 8.61
CA LEU A 45 2.35 18.60 9.50
C LEU A 45 3.88 18.65 9.67
N GLY A 46 4.52 17.49 9.81
CA GLY A 46 5.98 17.38 9.85
C GLY A 46 6.64 17.92 8.59
N LEU A 47 6.09 17.63 7.41
CA LEU A 47 6.55 18.21 6.15
C LEU A 47 6.36 19.72 6.12
N LEU A 48 5.18 20.24 6.49
CA LEU A 48 4.90 21.67 6.49
C LEU A 48 5.82 22.45 7.44
N VAL A 49 5.96 22.00 8.69
CA VAL A 49 6.89 22.61 9.65
C VAL A 49 8.33 22.49 9.13
N GLY A 50 8.70 21.34 8.58
CA GLY A 50 10.01 21.13 7.98
C GLY A 50 10.30 22.09 6.84
N THR A 51 9.33 22.42 5.98
CA THR A 51 9.57 23.34 4.84
C THR A 51 9.91 24.75 5.29
N VAL A 52 9.42 25.16 6.47
CA VAL A 52 9.76 26.46 7.07
C VAL A 52 11.15 26.43 7.70
N LEU A 53 11.54 25.31 8.33
CA LEU A 53 12.82 25.20 9.05
C LEU A 53 14.01 24.84 8.15
N TYR A 54 13.79 23.97 7.15
CA TYR A 54 14.82 23.39 6.29
C TYR A 54 14.32 23.27 4.83
N PRO A 55 14.12 24.40 4.13
CA PRO A 55 13.45 24.45 2.83
C PRO A 55 14.12 23.57 1.76
N GLU A 56 15.45 23.61 1.65
CA GLU A 56 16.18 22.85 0.62
C GLU A 56 16.03 21.33 0.81
N LYS A 57 16.18 20.83 2.05
CA LYS A 57 16.04 19.40 2.34
C LYS A 57 14.59 18.92 2.19
N MET A 58 13.62 19.73 2.61
CA MET A 58 12.22 19.34 2.51
C MET A 58 11.67 19.38 1.09
N GLN A 59 12.23 20.20 0.20
CA GLN A 59 11.88 20.16 -1.22
C GLN A 59 12.21 18.78 -1.83
N VAL A 60 13.38 18.24 -1.50
CA VAL A 60 13.80 16.90 -1.95
C VAL A 60 12.90 15.81 -1.35
N ILE A 61 12.60 15.88 -0.05
CA ILE A 61 11.71 14.91 0.61
C ILE A 61 10.29 14.98 0.05
N THR A 62 9.79 16.18 -0.25
CA THR A 62 8.46 16.36 -0.87
C THR A 62 8.44 15.80 -2.28
N GLY A 63 9.48 16.04 -3.09
CA GLY A 63 9.61 15.47 -4.43
C GLY A 63 9.72 13.94 -4.41
N MET A 64 10.45 13.39 -3.44
CA MET A 64 10.52 11.95 -3.20
C MET A 64 9.15 11.36 -2.85
N THR A 65 8.42 12.03 -1.95
CA THR A 65 7.07 11.61 -1.51
C THR A 65 6.10 11.65 -2.69
N ALA A 66 6.07 12.74 -3.45
CA ALA A 66 5.23 12.87 -4.64
C ALA A 66 5.57 11.80 -5.69
N SER A 67 6.85 11.58 -5.96
CA SER A 67 7.30 10.54 -6.89
C SER A 67 6.90 9.14 -6.43
N HIS A 68 6.96 8.86 -5.12
CA HIS A 68 6.48 7.61 -4.55
C HIS A 68 4.98 7.44 -4.80
N LEU A 69 4.16 8.45 -4.52
CA LEU A 69 2.71 8.37 -4.66
C LEU A 69 2.27 8.20 -6.13
N VAL A 70 2.97 8.85 -7.06
CA VAL A 70 2.58 8.90 -8.48
C VAL A 70 3.16 7.74 -9.29
N PHE A 71 4.38 7.29 -8.98
CA PHE A 71 5.11 6.30 -9.79
C PHE A 71 5.52 5.06 -8.98
N GLY A 72 5.25 5.05 -7.68
CA GLY A 72 5.53 3.94 -6.77
C GLY A 72 6.88 4.01 -6.09
N ARG A 73 7.11 3.03 -5.19
CA ARG A 73 8.29 2.94 -4.32
C ARG A 73 9.63 3.08 -5.05
N ALA A 74 9.77 2.46 -6.22
CA ALA A 74 11.03 2.44 -6.97
C ALA A 74 11.41 3.86 -7.42
N ALA A 75 10.43 4.62 -7.91
CA ALA A 75 10.63 6.00 -8.35
C ALA A 75 10.92 6.93 -7.16
N GLY A 76 10.14 6.82 -6.08
CA GLY A 76 10.39 7.58 -4.85
C GLY A 76 11.80 7.36 -4.31
N MET A 77 12.19 6.10 -4.09
CA MET A 77 13.52 5.78 -3.55
C MET A 77 14.64 6.24 -4.50
N THR A 78 14.50 6.01 -5.80
CA THR A 78 15.50 6.45 -6.79
C THR A 78 15.64 7.98 -6.80
N PHE A 79 14.53 8.71 -6.74
CA PHE A 79 14.52 10.17 -6.68
C PHE A 79 15.25 10.67 -5.44
N GLY A 80 14.94 10.12 -4.26
CA GLY A 80 15.60 10.46 -3.00
C GLY A 80 17.11 10.24 -3.04
N TYR A 81 17.55 9.06 -3.49
CA TYR A 81 18.99 8.76 -3.60
C TYR A 81 19.71 9.59 -4.66
N THR A 82 19.08 9.88 -5.80
CA THR A 82 19.67 10.69 -6.88
C THR A 82 19.94 12.12 -6.43
N LEU A 83 19.08 12.66 -5.56
CA LEU A 83 19.24 13.98 -4.96
C LEU A 83 20.06 13.96 -3.66
N GLY A 84 20.78 12.86 -3.40
CA GLY A 84 21.77 12.78 -2.32
C GLY A 84 21.19 12.53 -0.93
N LEU A 85 19.92 12.15 -0.79
CA LEU A 85 19.40 11.74 0.51
C LEU A 85 20.04 10.42 0.96
N GLY A 86 20.44 10.38 2.22
CA GLY A 86 20.98 9.20 2.85
C GLY A 86 19.92 8.12 3.08
N HIS A 87 20.40 6.88 3.25
CA HIS A 87 19.57 5.70 3.52
C HIS A 87 18.75 5.84 4.81
N ASP A 88 19.31 6.56 5.78
CA ASP A 88 18.73 6.96 7.07
C ASP A 88 17.48 7.82 6.94
N LEU A 89 17.30 8.53 5.82
CA LEU A 89 16.09 9.30 5.53
C LEU A 89 15.22 8.62 4.48
N VAL A 90 15.81 8.10 3.40
CA VAL A 90 15.04 7.50 2.30
C VAL A 90 14.23 6.30 2.78
N VAL A 91 14.84 5.36 3.52
CA VAL A 91 14.15 4.15 3.96
C VAL A 91 12.98 4.44 4.90
N PRO A 92 13.15 5.14 6.05
CA PRO A 92 12.04 5.35 6.97
C PRO A 92 10.93 6.21 6.37
N ILE A 93 11.24 7.22 5.56
CA ILE A 93 10.20 8.04 4.93
C ILE A 93 9.37 7.19 3.95
N ASN A 94 10.03 6.35 3.13
CA ASN A 94 9.31 5.46 2.22
C ASN A 94 8.49 4.39 2.98
N MET A 95 8.99 3.89 4.11
CA MET A 95 8.21 2.99 4.99
C MET A 95 6.98 3.68 5.57
N ILE A 96 7.10 4.94 6.01
CA ILE A 96 5.96 5.73 6.53
C ILE A 96 4.92 5.94 5.44
N ILE A 97 5.34 6.34 4.22
CA ILE A 97 4.42 6.53 3.08
C ILE A 97 3.62 5.26 2.82
N GLU A 98 4.29 4.12 2.68
CA GLU A 98 3.62 2.83 2.41
C GLU A 98 2.72 2.40 3.57
N THR A 99 3.15 2.66 4.81
CA THR A 99 2.33 2.37 6.00
C THR A 99 1.05 3.19 5.98
N VAL A 100 1.15 4.50 5.73
CA VAL A 100 -0.01 5.39 5.61
C VAL A 100 -0.93 4.92 4.48
N LEU A 101 -0.39 4.63 3.30
CA LEU A 101 -1.16 4.15 2.16
C LEU A 101 -1.92 2.87 2.49
N VAL A 102 -1.26 1.88 3.08
CA VAL A 102 -1.87 0.59 3.44
C VAL A 102 -2.94 0.76 4.53
N LEU A 103 -2.66 1.54 5.58
CA LEU A 103 -3.58 1.77 6.69
C LEU A 103 -4.79 2.62 6.29
N LEU A 104 -4.67 3.51 5.31
CA LEU A 104 -5.81 4.25 4.77
C LEU A 104 -6.60 3.39 3.79
N PHE A 105 -5.91 2.74 2.85
CA PHE A 105 -6.54 2.04 1.75
C PHE A 105 -7.28 0.78 2.19
N TYR A 106 -6.69 -0.05 3.06
CA TYR A 106 -7.31 -1.30 3.49
C TYR A 106 -8.69 -1.08 4.12
N PRO A 107 -8.87 -0.26 5.17
CA PRO A 107 -10.19 -0.06 5.76
C PRO A 107 -11.14 0.70 4.82
N LEU A 108 -10.66 1.65 4.00
CA LEU A 108 -11.48 2.29 2.98
C LEU A 108 -12.03 1.27 1.97
N PHE A 109 -11.18 0.34 1.54
CA PHE A 109 -11.57 -0.74 0.64
C PHE A 109 -12.60 -1.67 1.32
N VAL A 110 -12.37 -2.08 2.56
CA VAL A 110 -13.32 -2.94 3.30
C VAL A 110 -14.66 -2.24 3.52
N PHE A 111 -14.67 -0.96 3.91
CA PHE A 111 -15.91 -0.20 4.08
C PHE A 111 -16.64 0.01 2.75
N SER A 112 -15.91 0.33 1.69
CA SER A 112 -16.46 0.43 0.33
C SER A 112 -17.10 -0.90 -0.09
N TRP A 113 -16.40 -2.01 0.13
CA TRP A 113 -16.91 -3.35 -0.17
C TRP A 113 -18.17 -3.68 0.63
N ARG A 114 -18.21 -3.42 1.93
CA ARG A 114 -19.40 -3.68 2.78
C ARG A 114 -20.64 -2.91 2.31
N ARG A 115 -20.49 -1.68 1.81
CA ARG A 115 -21.61 -0.94 1.21
C ARG A 115 -22.09 -1.56 -0.11
N VAL A 116 -21.20 -2.16 -0.90
CA VAL A 116 -21.55 -2.88 -2.15
C VAL A 116 -22.19 -4.26 -1.84
N VAL A 117 -21.83 -4.90 -0.73
CA VAL A 117 -22.36 -6.20 -0.27
C VAL A 117 -23.82 -6.14 0.23
N VAL A 118 -24.45 -4.97 0.23
CA VAL A 118 -25.91 -4.84 0.44
C VAL A 118 -26.71 -5.53 -0.69
N ILE A 119 -26.07 -5.86 -1.82
CA ILE A 119 -26.68 -6.58 -2.94
C ILE A 119 -26.73 -8.11 -2.66
N PRO A 120 -27.90 -8.77 -2.73
CA PRO A 120 -28.08 -10.19 -2.39
C PRO A 120 -27.16 -11.17 -3.14
N ALA A 121 -26.82 -10.86 -4.39
CA ALA A 121 -25.92 -11.67 -5.21
C ALA A 121 -24.49 -11.72 -4.65
N LEU A 122 -24.02 -10.62 -4.06
CA LEU A 122 -22.67 -10.53 -3.50
C LEU A 122 -22.59 -11.19 -2.12
N LYS A 123 -23.67 -11.11 -1.33
CA LYS A 123 -23.82 -11.89 -0.09
C LYS A 123 -23.74 -13.40 -0.37
N THR A 124 -24.44 -13.87 -1.40
CA THR A 124 -24.40 -15.28 -1.82
C THR A 124 -23.01 -15.71 -2.30
N PHE A 125 -22.28 -14.82 -3.00
CA PHE A 125 -20.89 -15.07 -3.39
C PHE A 125 -19.97 -15.18 -2.17
N MET A 126 -20.17 -14.32 -1.16
CA MET A 126 -19.41 -14.31 0.09
C MET A 126 -19.68 -15.56 0.94
N ASP A 127 -20.94 -15.95 1.10
CA ASP A 127 -21.31 -17.17 1.83
C ASP A 127 -20.71 -18.41 1.15
N ARG A 128 -20.65 -18.42 -0.19
CA ARG A 128 -20.00 -19.49 -0.98
C ARG A 128 -18.48 -19.48 -0.86
N THR A 129 -17.82 -18.31 -0.90
CA THR A 129 -16.36 -18.23 -0.73
C THR A 129 -15.95 -18.55 0.70
N GLN A 130 -16.76 -18.18 1.69
CA GLN A 130 -16.53 -18.49 3.10
C GLN A 130 -16.74 -19.99 3.38
N ALA A 131 -17.79 -20.60 2.83
CA ALA A 131 -18.00 -22.05 2.91
C ALA A 131 -16.89 -22.85 2.19
N ALA A 132 -16.42 -22.38 1.04
CA ALA A 132 -15.30 -23.00 0.33
C ALA A 132 -13.96 -22.82 1.08
N ALA A 133 -13.77 -21.68 1.74
CA ALA A 133 -12.59 -21.41 2.56
C ALA A 133 -12.57 -22.26 3.84
N GLU A 134 -13.72 -22.51 4.48
CA GLU A 134 -13.82 -23.37 5.67
C GLU A 134 -13.48 -24.84 5.36
N ALA A 135 -13.86 -25.35 4.18
CA ALA A 135 -13.58 -26.74 3.78
C ALA A 135 -12.08 -27.06 3.64
N HIS A 136 -11.22 -26.07 3.34
CA HIS A 136 -9.77 -26.25 3.14
C HIS A 136 -8.92 -25.15 3.82
N GLN A 137 -9.39 -24.67 4.97
CA GLN A 137 -8.92 -23.46 5.65
C GLN A 137 -7.41 -23.43 5.92
N ASN A 138 -6.81 -24.55 6.33
CA ASN A 138 -5.40 -24.55 6.72
C ASN A 138 -4.41 -24.56 5.55
N LYS A 139 -4.72 -25.25 4.44
CA LYS A 139 -3.84 -25.28 3.26
C LYS A 139 -3.96 -23.99 2.46
N ILE A 140 -5.19 -23.55 2.15
CA ILE A 140 -5.42 -22.32 1.36
C ILE A 140 -4.86 -21.10 2.09
N ARG A 141 -5.03 -21.02 3.42
CA ARG A 141 -4.47 -19.91 4.22
C ARG A 141 -2.95 -19.90 4.20
N ARG A 142 -2.27 -21.04 4.37
CA ARG A 142 -0.80 -21.08 4.41
C ARG A 142 -0.16 -20.71 3.08
N TYR A 143 -0.66 -21.28 1.97
CA TYR A 143 -0.15 -20.93 0.64
C TYR A 143 -0.56 -19.51 0.22
N GLY A 144 -1.75 -19.05 0.61
CA GLY A 144 -2.19 -17.68 0.41
C GLY A 144 -1.30 -16.65 1.11
N ILE A 145 -0.87 -16.93 2.35
CA ILE A 145 0.05 -16.06 3.10
C ILE A 145 1.41 -15.94 2.39
N ILE A 146 2.00 -17.08 2.00
CA ILE A 146 3.33 -17.09 1.35
C ILE A 146 3.24 -16.44 -0.03
N GLY A 147 2.21 -16.79 -0.81
CA GLY A 147 1.98 -16.22 -2.14
C GLY A 147 1.75 -14.72 -2.08
N LEU A 148 0.96 -14.25 -1.12
CA LEU A 148 0.72 -12.83 -0.88
C LEU A 148 2.01 -12.10 -0.48
N PHE A 149 2.80 -12.68 0.42
CA PHE A 149 4.09 -12.11 0.80
C PHE A 149 5.02 -11.95 -0.41
N VAL A 150 5.21 -13.02 -1.19
CA VAL A 150 6.07 -13.00 -2.38
C VAL A 150 5.55 -12.01 -3.42
N PHE A 151 4.23 -11.95 -3.60
CA PHE A 151 3.58 -11.00 -4.52
C PHE A 151 3.85 -9.55 -4.15
N VAL A 152 3.69 -9.18 -2.87
CA VAL A 152 3.92 -7.80 -2.40
C VAL A 152 5.41 -7.47 -2.36
N TRP A 153 6.23 -8.44 -1.95
CA TRP A 153 7.67 -8.31 -1.92
C TRP A 153 8.25 -8.05 -3.31
N PHE A 154 7.69 -8.70 -4.34
CA PHE A 154 8.16 -8.52 -5.70
C PHE A 154 7.79 -7.11 -6.21
N PRO A 155 8.78 -6.29 -6.63
CA PRO A 155 8.58 -4.87 -6.84
C PRO A 155 7.91 -4.48 -8.18
N PHE A 156 7.16 -5.38 -8.83
CA PHE A 156 6.78 -5.21 -10.24
C PHE A 156 5.81 -4.06 -10.53
N TRP A 157 5.00 -3.58 -9.56
CA TRP A 157 4.01 -2.53 -9.80
C TRP A 157 3.89 -1.54 -8.62
N MET A 158 3.61 -0.28 -8.97
CA MET A 158 3.27 0.86 -8.10
C MET A 158 2.14 0.58 -7.10
N THR A 159 1.34 -0.45 -7.33
CA THR A 159 0.17 -0.82 -6.52
C THR A 159 0.39 -2.06 -5.64
N GLY A 160 1.62 -2.59 -5.53
CA GLY A 160 1.90 -3.87 -4.88
C GLY A 160 1.24 -4.06 -3.50
N PRO A 161 1.37 -3.11 -2.56
CA PRO A 161 0.75 -3.26 -1.23
C PRO A 161 -0.77 -3.05 -1.26
N LEU A 162 -1.26 -2.10 -2.05
CA LEU A 162 -2.70 -1.82 -2.19
C LEU A 162 -3.45 -3.01 -2.81
N VAL A 163 -2.91 -3.58 -3.89
CA VAL A 163 -3.45 -4.79 -4.54
C VAL A 163 -3.24 -6.00 -3.63
N GLY A 164 -2.13 -6.07 -2.90
CA GLY A 164 -1.90 -7.08 -1.87
C GLY A 164 -3.02 -7.09 -0.82
N CYS A 165 -3.42 -5.92 -0.32
CA CYS A 165 -4.54 -5.78 0.61
C CYS A 165 -5.84 -6.34 0.02
N ILE A 166 -6.14 -6.07 -1.26
CA ILE A 166 -7.33 -6.59 -1.95
C ILE A 166 -7.27 -8.12 -2.08
N ILE A 167 -6.13 -8.65 -2.55
CA ILE A 167 -5.94 -10.09 -2.73
C ILE A 167 -6.06 -10.81 -1.38
N GLY A 168 -5.39 -10.31 -0.34
CA GLY A 168 -5.48 -10.89 0.99
C GLY A 168 -6.89 -10.86 1.58
N PHE A 169 -7.66 -9.80 1.28
CA PHE A 169 -9.07 -9.73 1.65
C PHE A 169 -9.91 -10.79 0.92
N PHE A 170 -9.73 -10.97 -0.39
CA PHE A 170 -10.44 -12.00 -1.15
C PHE A 170 -10.02 -13.43 -0.83
N LEU A 171 -8.80 -13.63 -0.35
CA LEU A 171 -8.33 -14.91 0.21
C LEU A 171 -8.97 -15.21 1.59
N GLY A 172 -9.81 -14.32 2.12
CA GLY A 172 -10.46 -14.49 3.41
C GLY A 172 -9.47 -14.40 4.59
N LEU A 173 -8.33 -13.75 4.41
CA LEU A 173 -7.38 -13.54 5.50
C LEU A 173 -7.97 -12.56 6.53
N ARG A 174 -7.75 -12.84 7.81
CA ARG A 174 -8.03 -11.87 8.89
C ARG A 174 -7.31 -10.57 8.59
N GLY A 175 -7.98 -9.43 8.76
CA GLY A 175 -7.42 -8.13 8.36
C GLY A 175 -6.07 -7.79 9.00
N TRP A 176 -5.86 -8.11 10.29
CA TRP A 176 -4.54 -7.98 10.93
C TRP A 176 -3.46 -8.83 10.27
N VAL A 177 -3.79 -10.06 9.84
CA VAL A 177 -2.85 -10.98 9.17
C VAL A 177 -2.53 -10.45 7.78
N ASN A 178 -3.54 -10.02 7.03
CA ASN A 178 -3.38 -9.41 5.72
C ASN A 178 -2.45 -8.18 5.79
N LEU A 179 -2.78 -7.22 6.66
CA LEU A 179 -1.97 -6.02 6.89
C LEU A 179 -0.55 -6.35 7.32
N GLY A 180 -0.38 -7.29 8.26
CA GLY A 180 0.94 -7.73 8.72
C GLY A 180 1.79 -8.28 7.58
N ILE A 181 1.24 -9.14 6.73
CA ILE A 181 1.95 -9.73 5.58
C ILE A 181 2.28 -8.67 4.53
N VAL A 182 1.33 -7.81 4.21
CA VAL A 182 1.51 -6.75 3.22
C VAL A 182 2.57 -5.75 3.69
N LEU A 183 2.52 -5.29 4.94
CA LEU A 183 3.50 -4.35 5.49
C LEU A 183 4.88 -4.99 5.60
N THR A 184 4.99 -6.22 6.11
CA THR A 184 6.28 -6.92 6.19
C THR A 184 6.88 -7.17 4.81
N GLY A 185 6.09 -7.61 3.83
CA GLY A 185 6.54 -7.77 2.44
C GLY A 185 7.03 -6.43 1.85
N THR A 186 6.29 -5.35 2.11
CA THR A 186 6.66 -4.00 1.67
C THR A 186 7.95 -3.54 2.31
N TYR A 187 8.14 -3.72 3.61
CA TYR A 187 9.38 -3.31 4.30
C TYR A 187 10.58 -4.10 3.81
N VAL A 188 10.44 -5.41 3.60
CA VAL A 188 11.50 -6.23 3.02
C VAL A 188 11.80 -5.80 1.58
N ALA A 189 10.79 -5.41 0.80
CA ALA A 189 10.98 -4.87 -0.55
C ALA A 189 11.73 -3.53 -0.53
N ILE A 190 11.35 -2.60 0.35
CA ILE A 190 12.01 -1.30 0.53
C ILE A 190 13.47 -1.53 0.91
N LEU A 191 13.75 -2.37 1.91
CA LEU A 191 15.12 -2.68 2.31
C LEU A 191 15.90 -3.32 1.16
N GLY A 192 15.32 -4.31 0.48
CA GLY A 192 15.94 -4.95 -0.68
C GLY A 192 16.29 -3.95 -1.78
N TYR A 193 15.39 -3.02 -2.09
CA TYR A 193 15.63 -1.97 -3.07
C TYR A 193 16.70 -0.98 -2.61
N ALA A 194 16.69 -0.63 -1.32
CA ALA A 194 17.67 0.25 -0.72
C ALA A 194 19.08 -0.36 -0.78
N PHE A 195 19.22 -1.66 -0.49
CA PHE A 195 20.49 -2.39 -0.64
C PHE A 195 20.92 -2.49 -2.11
N LEU A 196 19.97 -2.82 -3.01
CA LEU A 196 20.25 -2.91 -4.44
C LEU A 196 20.72 -1.57 -5.02
N LEU A 197 20.10 -0.46 -4.64
CA LEU A 197 20.52 0.88 -5.05
C LEU A 197 21.84 1.32 -4.40
N LYS A 198 22.10 0.93 -3.15
CA LYS A 198 23.40 1.17 -2.50
C LYS A 198 24.52 0.45 -3.23
N ASP A 199 24.32 -0.83 -3.56
CA ASP A 199 25.28 -1.60 -4.34
C ASP A 199 25.43 -1.05 -5.76
N LEU A 200 24.34 -0.59 -6.37
CA LEU A 200 24.39 0.08 -7.67
C LEU A 200 25.17 1.40 -7.60
N HIS A 201 24.99 2.20 -6.55
CA HIS A 201 25.72 3.44 -6.34
C HIS A 201 27.21 3.19 -6.11
N ASN A 202 27.56 2.21 -5.27
CA ASN A 202 28.94 1.80 -5.01
C ASN A 202 29.63 1.25 -6.27
N ARG A 203 28.90 0.48 -7.10
CA ARG A 203 29.42 -0.03 -8.37
C ARG A 203 29.46 1.04 -9.45
N ALA A 204 28.50 1.96 -9.49
CA ALA A 204 28.48 3.08 -10.43
C ALA A 204 29.64 4.05 -10.14
N ALA A 205 29.96 4.28 -8.87
CA ALA A 205 31.15 5.03 -8.46
C ALA A 205 32.47 4.36 -8.90
N ALA A 206 32.48 3.03 -9.05
CA ALA A 206 33.64 2.27 -9.55
C ALA A 206 33.68 2.14 -11.09
N VAL A 207 32.56 2.33 -11.80
CA VAL A 207 32.43 2.03 -13.25
C VAL A 207 32.47 3.29 -14.13
N GLY A 208 32.43 4.50 -13.55
CA GLY A 208 32.56 5.74 -14.32
C GLY A 208 31.42 5.96 -15.34
N PRO A 209 31.60 6.88 -16.33
CA PRO A 209 30.54 7.40 -17.22
C PRO A 209 29.75 6.35 -18.04
N TYR A 210 30.16 5.08 -18.01
CA TYR A 210 29.60 4.00 -18.83
C TYR A 210 28.51 3.18 -18.12
N ALA A 211 28.18 3.49 -16.86
CA ALA A 211 27.14 2.78 -16.10
C ALA A 211 25.76 2.76 -16.81
N SER A 212 25.41 3.86 -17.49
CA SER A 212 24.17 3.97 -18.28
C SER A 212 24.13 2.98 -19.45
N PHE A 213 25.27 2.72 -20.10
CA PHE A 213 25.37 1.77 -21.21
C PHE A 213 25.29 0.31 -20.75
N VAL A 214 25.84 0.00 -19.58
CA VAL A 214 25.74 -1.35 -18.98
C VAL A 214 24.30 -1.66 -18.58
N LEU A 215 23.61 -0.69 -17.98
CA LEU A 215 22.21 -0.84 -17.58
C LEU A 215 21.29 -0.98 -18.80
N LEU A 216 21.54 -0.21 -19.86
CA LEU A 216 20.85 -0.35 -21.15
C LEU A 216 21.11 -1.73 -21.78
N GLY A 217 22.35 -2.20 -21.75
CA GLY A 217 22.74 -3.52 -22.25
C GLY A 217 22.06 -4.67 -21.50
N ALA A 218 21.95 -4.56 -20.17
CA ALA A 218 21.25 -5.54 -19.34
C ALA A 218 19.75 -5.60 -19.65
N ILE A 219 19.09 -4.44 -19.82
CA ILE A 219 17.68 -4.36 -20.20
C ILE A 219 17.46 -5.00 -21.58
N ILE A 220 18.31 -4.68 -22.56
CA ILE A 220 18.25 -5.26 -23.90
C ILE A 220 18.41 -6.78 -23.85
N LEU A 221 19.34 -7.31 -23.06
CA LEU A 221 19.55 -8.75 -22.88
C LEU A 221 18.33 -9.45 -22.26
N VAL A 222 17.70 -8.84 -21.26
CA VAL A 222 16.48 -9.38 -20.63
C VAL A 222 15.32 -9.40 -21.62
N VAL A 223 15.13 -8.33 -22.40
CA VAL A 223 14.08 -8.25 -23.43
C VAL A 223 14.30 -9.30 -24.52
N ILE A 224 15.54 -9.46 -25.00
CA ILE A 224 15.88 -10.47 -26.00
C ILE A 224 15.65 -11.89 -25.43
N GLY A 225 16.07 -12.14 -24.19
CA GLY A 225 15.85 -13.41 -23.51
C GLY A 225 14.35 -13.74 -23.37
N ALA A 226 13.55 -12.78 -22.93
CA ALA A 226 12.09 -12.93 -22.81
C ALA A 226 11.43 -13.19 -24.16
N HIS A 227 11.85 -12.47 -25.22
CA HIS A 227 11.32 -12.66 -26.56
C HIS A 227 11.72 -14.02 -27.18
N LEU A 228 12.94 -14.51 -26.89
CA LEU A 228 13.40 -15.83 -27.32
C LEU A 228 12.70 -16.98 -26.58
N LEU A 229 12.46 -16.85 -25.27
CA LEU A 229 11.66 -17.81 -24.51
C LEU A 229 10.20 -17.83 -24.96
N GLY A 230 9.61 -16.67 -25.23
CA GLY A 230 8.25 -16.56 -25.79
C GLY A 230 8.13 -17.22 -27.17
N ARG A 231 9.15 -17.07 -28.03
CA ARG A 231 9.22 -17.79 -29.32
C ARG A 231 9.35 -19.31 -29.16
N ARG A 232 10.10 -19.79 -28.17
CA ARG A 232 10.23 -21.24 -27.89
C ARG A 232 8.92 -21.85 -27.39
N HIS A 233 8.15 -21.14 -26.56
CA HIS A 233 6.85 -21.61 -26.09
C HIS A 233 5.81 -21.70 -27.22
N ARG A 234 5.81 -20.75 -28.15
CA ARG A 234 4.87 -20.72 -29.29
C ARG A 234 5.16 -21.79 -30.35
N LYS A 235 6.38 -22.34 -30.40
CA LYS A 235 6.77 -23.43 -31.31
C LYS A 235 6.50 -24.83 -30.76
N LYS A 236 6.08 -24.95 -29.49
CA LYS A 236 5.78 -26.24 -28.83
C LYS A 236 4.27 -26.54 -28.77
N ASN A 237 3.42 -25.57 -29.10
CA ASN A 237 1.95 -25.65 -29.06
C ASN A 237 1.29 -25.49 -30.44
N GLY A 238 2.06 -25.61 -31.53
CA GLY A 238 1.56 -25.68 -32.91
C GLY A 238 2.28 -26.81 -33.64
#